data_AF-A0A3B8J6L0-F1
#
_entry.id   AF-A0A3B8J6L0-F1
#
_cell.length_a   1.000
_cell.length_b   1.000
_cell.length_c   1.000
_cell.angle_alpha   90.00
_cell.angle_beta   90.00
_cell.angle_gamma   90.00
#
_symmetry.space_group_name_H-M   'P 1'
#
loop_
_entity.id
_entity.type
_entity.pdbx_description
1 polymer ?
#
loop_
_entity_poly.entity_id
_entity_poly.type
_entity_poly.pdbx_seq_one_letter_code
_entity_poly.pdbx_strand_id
1 'polypeptide(L)'
;MTNAIWFRKTKQYLIFAISCFAAVTALFYISYICALLNPSFYEKIFTGDDIRDCFETISQMLSINGEPAFSGQSVRNNAISLIEGITRHIKTHDMSFADIIPERESAVSLRSAVTFAEPGTETDLLGKLKIHPFMLGYFLPGSNSIFIKLQTIQTAYTAVKFLIPVLSAAAFLIILISGKPSYYIRITLIISCAVLFSLSFFMYISRNALFAYLFEKAAPGISGVLKPFIKKAAAALFIRSIFVCLVTIPVAITFGIKPVINAFDRHSGTLAVLFAVIIGVVFSLCHNELRTVITGKYRTFAVQKTVDILNWDDEAIHSLVIKLREEGSNEPVSNAKIVIYGADTSNNPLWISAYSDINGDARFILPKGSFNVYSDESTLPNDRISFGTVSIDINKPGSSWYTLHIRNKNEEQ
;
A
#
# COMPACT_ATOMS: atom_id res chain seq x y z
N MET A 1 -52.42 -10.10 24.03
CA MET A 1 -52.06 -10.92 22.85
C MET A 1 -51.18 -10.18 21.83
N THR A 2 -51.30 -8.85 21.69
CA THR A 2 -50.53 -7.99 20.77
C THR A 2 -49.02 -7.91 21.07
N ASN A 3 -48.61 -7.82 22.34
CA ASN A 3 -47.20 -7.69 22.73
C ASN A 3 -46.34 -8.93 22.39
N ALA A 4 -46.90 -10.14 22.48
CA ALA A 4 -46.19 -11.38 22.18
C ALA A 4 -45.94 -11.57 20.68
N ILE A 5 -46.89 -11.14 19.83
CA ILE A 5 -46.76 -11.18 18.37
C ILE A 5 -45.73 -10.15 17.91
N TRP A 6 -45.76 -8.96 18.50
CA TRP A 6 -44.79 -7.90 18.22
C TRP A 6 -43.38 -8.34 18.60
N PHE A 7 -43.18 -8.85 19.82
CA PHE A 7 -41.88 -9.34 20.30
C PHE A 7 -41.32 -10.48 19.43
N ARG A 8 -42.18 -11.41 18.98
CA ARG A 8 -41.79 -12.51 18.09
C ARG A 8 -41.31 -11.99 16.72
N LYS A 9 -42.02 -11.02 16.13
CA LYS A 9 -41.61 -10.40 14.87
C LYS A 9 -40.30 -9.63 15.02
N THR A 10 -40.15 -8.83 16.09
CA THR A 10 -38.93 -8.08 16.37
C THR A 10 -37.71 -8.99 16.53
N LYS A 11 -37.85 -10.11 17.25
CA LYS A 11 -36.80 -11.13 17.36
C LYS A 11 -36.39 -11.69 15.99
N GLN A 12 -37.35 -11.99 15.12
CA GLN A 12 -37.08 -12.50 13.77
C GLN A 12 -36.31 -11.47 12.94
N TYR A 13 -36.74 -10.20 12.93
CA TYR A 13 -36.05 -9.13 12.21
C TYR A 13 -34.63 -8.93 12.69
N LEU A 14 -34.40 -8.96 14.02
CA LEU A 14 -33.07 -8.78 14.59
C LEU A 14 -32.12 -9.93 14.18
N ILE A 15 -32.59 -11.18 14.23
CA ILE A 15 -31.81 -12.35 13.79
C ILE A 15 -31.43 -12.18 12.31
N PHE A 16 -32.38 -11.79 11.46
CA PHE A 16 -32.11 -11.56 10.04
C PHE A 16 -31.11 -10.44 9.81
N ALA A 17 -31.30 -9.28 10.44
CA ALA A 17 -30.45 -8.12 10.24
C ALA A 17 -29.00 -8.41 10.63
N ILE A 18 -28.78 -9.00 11.81
CA ILE A 18 -27.43 -9.34 12.31
C ILE A 18 -26.79 -10.40 11.42
N SER A 19 -27.54 -11.45 11.05
CA SER A 19 -27.00 -12.55 10.25
C SER A 19 -26.66 -12.13 8.83
N CYS A 20 -27.54 -11.36 8.17
CA CYS A 20 -27.29 -10.83 6.84
C CYS A 20 -26.14 -9.83 6.85
N PHE A 21 -26.06 -8.96 7.85
CA PHE A 21 -24.93 -8.03 7.98
C PHE A 21 -23.61 -8.79 8.10
N ALA A 22 -23.50 -9.73 9.03
CA ALA A 22 -22.28 -10.52 9.23
C ALA A 22 -21.89 -11.32 7.96
N ALA A 23 -22.87 -11.91 7.29
CA ALA A 23 -22.64 -12.66 6.06
C ALA A 23 -22.22 -11.77 4.89
N VAL A 24 -22.86 -10.61 4.68
CA VAL A 24 -22.45 -9.63 3.67
C VAL A 24 -21.03 -9.15 3.93
N THR A 25 -20.69 -8.80 5.17
CA THR A 25 -19.33 -8.35 5.52
C THR A 25 -18.30 -9.44 5.27
N ALA A 26 -18.60 -10.70 5.63
CA ALA A 26 -17.71 -11.82 5.37
C ALA A 26 -17.51 -12.08 3.86
N LEU A 27 -18.60 -12.08 3.09
CA LEU A 27 -18.53 -12.22 1.63
C LEU A 27 -17.75 -11.09 0.97
N PHE A 28 -17.94 -9.85 1.44
CA PHE A 28 -17.18 -8.70 0.97
C PHE A 28 -15.69 -8.87 1.26
N TYR A 29 -15.32 -9.28 2.48
CA TYR A 29 -13.93 -9.54 2.85
C TYR A 29 -13.28 -10.62 1.97
N ILE A 30 -13.96 -11.74 1.75
CA ILE A 30 -13.43 -12.84 0.92
C ILE A 30 -13.33 -12.44 -0.57
N SER A 31 -14.31 -11.70 -1.08
CA SER A 31 -14.41 -11.36 -2.50
C SER A 31 -13.51 -10.18 -2.88
N TYR A 32 -13.40 -9.18 -2.01
CA TYR A 32 -12.70 -7.93 -2.29
C TYR A 32 -11.37 -7.85 -1.55
N ILE A 33 -11.38 -7.87 -0.22
CA ILE A 33 -10.18 -7.62 0.59
C ILE A 33 -9.13 -8.70 0.37
N CYS A 34 -9.51 -9.98 0.40
CA CYS A 34 -8.60 -11.09 0.13
C CYS A 34 -8.09 -11.11 -1.31
N ALA A 35 -8.84 -10.56 -2.27
CA ALA A 35 -8.41 -10.45 -3.67
C ALA A 35 -7.40 -9.31 -3.86
N LEU A 36 -7.71 -8.13 -3.34
CA LEU A 36 -6.86 -6.94 -3.40
C LEU A 36 -5.58 -7.08 -2.58
N LEU A 37 -5.57 -7.94 -1.56
CA LEU A 37 -4.36 -8.27 -0.80
C LEU A 37 -3.73 -9.57 -1.30
N ASN A 38 -3.84 -9.89 -2.58
CA ASN A 38 -3.18 -11.03 -3.20
C ASN A 38 -2.40 -10.56 -4.45
N PRO A 39 -1.06 -10.66 -4.46
CA PRO A 39 -0.25 -10.22 -5.60
C PRO A 39 -0.65 -10.85 -6.94
N SER A 40 -1.02 -12.14 -6.93
CA SER A 40 -1.50 -12.85 -8.13
C SER A 40 -2.77 -12.27 -8.77
N PHE A 41 -3.54 -11.45 -8.02
CA PHE A 41 -4.66 -10.71 -8.59
C PHE A 41 -4.17 -9.62 -9.55
N TYR A 42 -3.09 -8.92 -9.20
CA TYR A 42 -2.52 -7.85 -10.00
C TYR A 42 -1.73 -8.37 -11.18
N GLU A 43 -1.05 -9.51 -11.05
CA GLU A 43 -0.43 -10.20 -12.19
C GLU A 43 -1.42 -10.44 -13.33
N LYS A 44 -2.65 -10.86 -12.99
CA LYS A 44 -3.74 -11.04 -13.97
C LYS A 44 -4.20 -9.72 -14.57
N ILE A 45 -4.25 -8.64 -13.79
CA ILE A 45 -4.65 -7.31 -14.27
C ILE A 45 -3.59 -6.71 -15.19
N PHE A 46 -2.30 -6.96 -14.90
CA PHE A 46 -1.15 -6.39 -15.60
C PHE A 46 -0.86 -7.04 -16.96
N THR A 47 -1.83 -7.74 -17.53
CA THR A 47 -1.73 -8.41 -18.84
C THR A 47 -2.61 -7.73 -19.88
N GLY A 48 -2.23 -7.83 -21.16
CA GLY A 48 -2.96 -7.31 -22.32
C GLY A 48 -2.44 -5.97 -22.86
N ASP A 49 -2.70 -5.71 -24.14
CA ASP A 49 -2.09 -4.61 -24.89
C ASP A 49 -2.38 -3.22 -24.31
N ASP A 50 -3.63 -2.90 -23.97
CA ASP A 50 -4.01 -1.61 -23.36
C ASP A 50 -3.23 -1.29 -22.08
N ILE A 51 -2.80 -2.32 -21.34
CA ILE A 51 -2.06 -2.17 -20.08
C ILE A 51 -0.56 -2.02 -20.34
N ARG A 52 -0.04 -2.68 -21.38
CA ARG A 52 1.34 -2.49 -21.84
C ARG A 52 1.56 -1.02 -22.21
N ASP A 53 0.65 -0.42 -22.97
CA ASP A 53 0.76 0.99 -23.40
C ASP A 53 0.76 1.95 -22.19
N CYS A 54 0.00 1.62 -21.14
CA CYS A 54 0.03 2.39 -19.90
C CYS A 54 1.39 2.30 -19.20
N PHE A 55 2.01 1.11 -19.14
CA PHE A 55 3.34 0.95 -18.56
C PHE A 55 4.41 1.66 -19.38
N GLU A 56 4.30 1.69 -20.71
CA GLU A 56 5.19 2.49 -21.55
C GLU A 56 5.02 3.99 -21.32
N THR A 57 3.78 4.46 -21.15
CA THR A 57 3.51 5.86 -20.78
C THR A 57 4.12 6.21 -19.42
N ILE A 58 4.01 5.31 -18.42
CA ILE A 58 4.65 5.50 -17.11
C ILE A 58 6.17 5.51 -17.24
N SER A 59 6.75 4.61 -18.05
CA SER A 59 8.19 4.58 -18.36
C SER A 59 8.66 5.93 -18.92
N GLN A 60 7.94 6.51 -19.88
CA GLN A 60 8.23 7.83 -20.42
C GLN A 60 8.11 8.94 -19.38
N MET A 61 7.09 8.89 -18.50
CA MET A 61 6.95 9.84 -17.39
C MET A 61 8.09 9.75 -16.37
N LEU A 62 8.71 8.57 -16.23
CA LEU A 62 9.87 8.33 -15.36
C LEU A 62 11.21 8.57 -16.07
N SER A 63 11.20 9.03 -17.32
CA SER A 63 12.42 9.34 -18.07
C SER A 63 13.16 10.54 -17.47
N ILE A 64 14.49 10.47 -17.50
CA ILE A 64 15.38 11.56 -17.09
C ILE A 64 16.17 11.94 -18.34
N ASN A 65 16.17 13.23 -18.71
CA ASN A 65 16.84 13.75 -19.91
C ASN A 65 16.37 13.14 -21.24
N GLY A 66 15.12 12.67 -21.31
CA GLY A 66 14.54 12.06 -22.52
C GLY A 66 14.89 10.59 -22.71
N GLU A 67 15.67 9.98 -21.80
CA GLU A 67 15.94 8.54 -21.78
C GLU A 67 15.13 7.86 -20.65
N PRO A 68 14.34 6.82 -20.96
CA PRO A 68 13.54 6.13 -19.95
C PRO A 68 14.45 5.41 -18.94
N ALA A 69 14.31 5.74 -17.65
CA ALA A 69 15.06 5.09 -16.58
C ALA A 69 14.70 3.60 -16.38
N PHE A 70 13.54 3.19 -16.91
CA PHE A 70 12.98 1.83 -16.90
C PHE A 70 12.20 1.59 -18.20
N SER A 71 12.36 0.46 -18.86
CA SER A 71 11.42 0.02 -19.91
C SER A 71 10.02 -0.24 -19.34
N GLY A 72 8.95 -0.21 -20.16
CA GLY A 72 7.60 -0.53 -19.69
C GLY A 72 7.49 -1.93 -19.05
N GLN A 73 8.27 -2.92 -19.53
CA GLN A 73 8.35 -4.24 -18.92
C GLN A 73 9.03 -4.20 -17.54
N SER A 74 10.07 -3.38 -17.37
CA SER A 74 10.73 -3.17 -16.07
C SER A 74 9.80 -2.47 -15.08
N VAL A 75 9.06 -1.43 -15.53
CA VAL A 75 8.02 -0.77 -14.71
C VAL A 75 6.98 -1.79 -14.24
N ARG A 76 6.51 -2.67 -15.12
CA ARG A 76 5.55 -3.73 -14.78
C ARG A 76 6.10 -4.69 -13.72
N ASN A 77 7.32 -5.17 -13.90
CA ASN A 77 7.95 -6.12 -12.96
C ASN A 77 8.13 -5.47 -11.58
N ASN A 78 8.65 -4.24 -11.55
CA ASN A 78 8.83 -3.48 -10.31
C ASN A 78 7.50 -3.14 -9.62
N ALA A 79 6.42 -2.90 -10.39
CA ALA A 79 5.09 -2.68 -9.83
C ALA A 79 4.54 -3.93 -9.10
N ILE A 80 4.81 -5.14 -9.60
CA ILE A 80 4.42 -6.39 -8.92
C ILE A 80 5.20 -6.52 -7.61
N SER A 81 6.53 -6.35 -7.63
CA SER A 81 7.38 -6.39 -6.42
C SER A 81 6.93 -5.37 -5.36
N LEU A 82 6.53 -4.17 -5.79
CA LEU A 82 6.01 -3.14 -4.90
C LEU A 82 4.66 -3.53 -4.28
N ILE A 83 3.75 -4.12 -5.06
CA ILE A 83 2.47 -4.63 -4.58
C ILE A 83 2.66 -5.77 -3.58
N GLU A 84 3.63 -6.65 -3.81
CA GLU A 84 3.99 -7.71 -2.88
C GLU A 84 4.45 -7.14 -1.53
N GLY A 85 5.36 -6.15 -1.55
CA GLY A 85 5.82 -5.50 -0.34
C GLY A 85 4.71 -4.75 0.40
N ILE A 86 3.85 -4.00 -0.31
CA ILE A 86 2.67 -3.34 0.28
C ILE A 86 1.74 -4.38 0.93
N THR A 87 1.47 -5.48 0.23
CA THR A 87 0.58 -6.54 0.72
C THR A 87 1.17 -7.22 1.95
N ARG A 88 2.47 -7.51 1.93
CA ARG A 88 3.21 -8.10 3.06
C ARG A 88 3.14 -7.17 4.26
N HIS A 89 3.43 -5.88 4.07
CA HIS A 89 3.34 -4.90 5.14
C HIS A 89 1.94 -4.84 5.77
N ILE A 90 0.89 -4.77 4.95
CA ILE A 90 -0.50 -4.77 5.45
C ILE A 90 -0.80 -6.04 6.26
N LYS A 91 -0.30 -7.21 5.84
CA LYS A 91 -0.61 -8.50 6.48
C LYS A 91 0.24 -8.83 7.70
N THR A 92 1.55 -8.60 7.64
CA THR A 92 2.53 -9.12 8.59
C THR A 92 3.36 -8.03 9.27
N HIS A 93 3.12 -6.75 8.97
CA HIS A 93 3.89 -5.60 9.48
C HIS A 93 5.35 -5.59 9.01
N ASP A 94 5.72 -6.50 8.12
CA ASP A 94 7.04 -6.54 7.48
C ASP A 94 7.07 -5.57 6.30
N MET A 95 7.95 -4.57 6.41
CA MET A 95 8.14 -3.49 5.45
C MET A 95 9.19 -3.80 4.37
N SER A 96 9.67 -5.03 4.25
CA SER A 96 10.59 -5.38 3.16
C SER A 96 9.89 -5.32 1.80
N PHE A 97 10.28 -4.35 0.96
CA PHE A 97 10.01 -4.44 -0.48
C PHE A 97 10.94 -5.48 -1.11
N ALA A 98 10.39 -6.27 -2.04
CA ALA A 98 11.19 -7.17 -2.87
C ALA A 98 11.94 -6.36 -3.93
N ASP A 99 13.10 -6.90 -4.34
CA ASP A 99 14.07 -6.44 -5.34
C ASP A 99 13.47 -5.52 -6.40
N ILE A 100 13.58 -4.21 -6.20
CA ILE A 100 13.38 -3.24 -7.28
C ILE A 100 14.67 -3.24 -8.09
N ILE A 101 14.60 -3.70 -9.33
CA ILE A 101 15.77 -3.85 -10.21
C ILE A 101 15.73 -2.72 -11.24
N PRO A 102 16.53 -1.64 -11.06
CA PRO A 102 16.73 -0.66 -12.13
C PRO A 102 17.53 -1.29 -13.27
N GLU A 103 17.34 -0.76 -14.49
CA GLU A 103 18.11 -1.20 -15.65
C GLU A 103 19.60 -0.78 -15.52
N ARG A 104 20.52 -1.59 -16.06
CA ARG A 104 21.96 -1.48 -15.78
C ARG A 104 22.58 -0.11 -16.11
N GLU A 105 22.01 0.62 -17.08
CA GLU A 105 22.53 1.91 -17.54
C GLU A 105 22.13 3.07 -16.60
N SER A 106 20.93 3.04 -16.01
CA SER A 106 20.49 3.97 -14.96
C SER A 106 21.00 3.58 -13.56
N ALA A 107 21.45 2.33 -13.38
CA ALA A 107 22.03 1.82 -12.15
C ALA A 107 23.45 2.35 -11.86
N VAL A 108 24.13 3.08 -12.75
CA VAL A 108 25.48 3.61 -12.48
C VAL A 108 25.46 4.67 -11.37
N SER A 109 24.45 5.54 -11.33
CA SER A 109 24.31 6.55 -10.26
C SER A 109 23.83 5.95 -8.93
N LEU A 110 23.00 4.90 -8.97
CA LEU A 110 22.52 4.18 -7.78
C LEU A 110 23.55 3.19 -7.22
N ARG A 111 24.33 2.51 -8.08
CA ARG A 111 25.45 1.64 -7.68
C ARG A 111 26.52 2.46 -7.00
N SER A 112 26.95 3.57 -7.61
CA SER A 112 28.02 4.40 -7.05
C SER A 112 27.70 4.92 -5.64
N ALA A 113 26.44 5.23 -5.33
CA ALA A 113 25.99 5.62 -3.99
C ALA A 113 26.04 4.48 -2.93
N VAL A 114 25.99 3.21 -3.35
CA VAL A 114 25.89 2.03 -2.47
C VAL A 114 27.21 1.23 -2.38
N THR A 115 28.02 1.17 -3.44
CA THR A 115 29.31 0.43 -3.47
C THR A 115 30.48 1.15 -2.79
N PHE A 116 30.26 2.28 -2.13
CA PHE A 116 31.31 3.04 -1.44
C PHE A 116 31.90 2.31 -0.22
N ALA A 117 31.27 1.23 0.24
CA ALA A 117 31.63 0.60 1.51
C ALA A 117 32.82 -0.39 1.44
N GLU A 118 33.13 -1.05 0.32
CA GLU A 118 34.23 -2.04 0.32
C GLU A 118 34.77 -2.37 -1.09
N PRO A 119 36.03 -2.05 -1.40
CA PRO A 119 36.66 -2.46 -2.65
C PRO A 119 37.02 -3.95 -2.59
N GLY A 120 36.38 -4.78 -3.43
CA GLY A 120 36.83 -6.17 -3.68
C GLY A 120 35.76 -7.25 -3.56
N THR A 121 34.56 -6.95 -3.08
CA THR A 121 33.43 -7.89 -3.06
C THR A 121 32.41 -7.49 -4.11
N GLU A 122 32.14 -8.36 -5.09
CA GLU A 122 30.85 -8.40 -5.78
C GLU A 122 29.78 -8.79 -4.74
N THR A 123 29.48 -7.90 -3.81
CA THR A 123 28.29 -8.05 -2.98
C THR A 123 27.10 -8.02 -3.90
N ASP A 124 26.26 -9.04 -3.80
CA ASP A 124 24.94 -9.15 -4.42
C ASP A 124 24.11 -7.89 -4.12
N LEU A 125 24.34 -6.85 -4.93
CA LEU A 125 23.82 -5.51 -4.77
C LEU A 125 22.30 -5.50 -4.94
N LEU A 126 21.79 -6.45 -5.72
CA LEU A 126 20.38 -6.66 -5.96
C LEU A 126 19.71 -7.42 -4.81
N GLY A 127 20.37 -8.42 -4.23
CA GLY A 127 19.88 -9.11 -3.03
C GLY A 127 19.88 -8.26 -1.75
N LYS A 128 20.70 -7.20 -1.68
CA LYS A 128 20.78 -6.26 -0.55
C LYS A 128 19.94 -4.98 -0.70
N LEU A 129 19.49 -4.63 -1.91
CA LEU A 129 18.55 -3.51 -2.13
C LEU A 129 17.12 -3.90 -1.74
N LYS A 130 16.93 -4.37 -0.49
CA LYS A 130 15.64 -4.26 0.17
C LYS A 130 15.39 -2.77 0.38
N ILE A 131 14.82 -2.10 -0.62
CA ILE A 131 14.47 -0.69 -0.52
C ILE A 131 13.47 -0.58 0.64
N HIS A 132 13.92 -0.08 1.79
CA HIS A 132 13.02 0.16 2.90
C HIS A 132 12.03 1.25 2.49
N PRO A 133 10.71 1.15 2.73
CA PRO A 133 9.72 2.17 2.36
C PRO A 133 10.07 3.60 2.79
N PHE A 134 10.88 3.75 3.84
CA PHE A 134 11.40 5.04 4.28
C PHE A 134 12.30 5.69 3.22
N MET A 135 12.98 4.92 2.37
CA MET A 135 13.75 5.36 1.21
C MET A 135 12.89 6.10 0.18
N LEU A 136 11.66 5.62 -0.10
CA LEU A 136 10.70 6.33 -0.97
C LEU A 136 10.31 7.70 -0.39
N GLY A 137 10.32 7.80 0.95
CA GLY A 137 10.27 9.03 1.75
C GLY A 137 11.26 10.11 1.30
N TYR A 138 12.47 9.66 0.98
CA TYR A 138 13.58 10.51 0.58
C TYR A 138 13.54 10.88 -0.90
N PHE A 139 13.03 10.01 -1.77
CA PHE A 139 12.96 10.26 -3.22
C PHE A 139 11.72 11.05 -3.67
N LEU A 140 10.62 10.97 -2.92
CA LEU A 140 9.34 11.58 -3.31
C LEU A 140 8.87 12.61 -2.25
N PRO A 141 8.93 13.92 -2.54
CA PRO A 141 8.36 14.95 -1.68
C PRO A 141 6.87 14.67 -1.40
N GLY A 142 6.44 14.77 -0.13
CA GLY A 142 5.04 14.53 0.28
C GLY A 142 4.63 13.06 0.51
N SER A 143 5.55 12.12 0.34
CA SER A 143 5.37 10.67 0.56
C SER A 143 5.02 10.27 2.00
N ASN A 144 5.25 11.13 3.01
CA ASN A 144 4.75 10.91 4.37
C ASN A 144 3.22 10.68 4.41
N SER A 145 2.48 11.31 3.49
CA SER A 145 1.04 11.09 3.36
C SER A 145 0.70 9.66 2.89
N ILE A 146 1.57 9.03 2.09
CA ILE A 146 1.43 7.63 1.64
C ILE A 146 1.64 6.70 2.84
N PHE A 147 2.65 6.98 3.68
CA PHE A 147 2.90 6.20 4.89
C PHE A 147 1.72 6.24 5.86
N ILE A 148 1.20 7.43 6.18
CA ILE A 148 0.05 7.57 7.10
C ILE A 148 -1.18 6.83 6.55
N LYS A 149 -1.43 6.92 5.23
CA LYS A 149 -2.51 6.17 4.58
C LYS A 149 -2.29 4.66 4.66
N LEU A 150 -1.07 4.20 4.43
CA LEU A 150 -0.73 2.77 4.47
C LEU A 150 -0.88 2.20 5.89
N GLN A 151 -0.41 2.93 6.91
CA GLN A 151 -0.59 2.57 8.32
C GLN A 151 -2.08 2.56 8.73
N THR A 152 -2.87 3.49 8.20
CA THR A 152 -4.33 3.52 8.40
C THR A 152 -4.99 2.29 7.75
N ILE A 153 -4.59 1.92 6.53
CA ILE A 153 -5.10 0.73 5.84
C ILE A 153 -4.71 -0.55 6.59
N GLN A 154 -3.46 -0.66 7.06
CA GLN A 154 -2.97 -1.78 7.85
C GLN A 154 -3.74 -1.92 9.17
N THR A 155 -4.00 -0.79 9.83
CA THR A 155 -4.82 -0.70 11.05
C THR A 155 -6.23 -1.22 10.81
N ALA A 156 -6.89 -0.68 9.78
CA ALA A 156 -8.23 -1.08 9.40
C ALA A 156 -8.28 -2.57 9.02
N TYR A 157 -7.31 -3.06 8.23
CA TYR A 157 -7.21 -4.47 7.84
C TYR A 157 -7.04 -5.38 9.06
N THR A 158 -6.19 -5.02 10.01
CA THR A 158 -5.97 -5.81 11.22
C THR A 158 -7.26 -5.93 12.04
N ALA A 159 -7.99 -4.83 12.22
CA ALA A 159 -9.27 -4.83 12.91
C ALA A 159 -10.31 -5.69 12.17
N VAL A 160 -10.43 -5.51 10.85
CA VAL A 160 -11.37 -6.24 10.00
C VAL A 160 -11.08 -7.75 9.98
N LYS A 161 -9.81 -8.15 9.86
CA LYS A 161 -9.36 -9.56 9.88
C LYS A 161 -9.79 -10.28 11.16
N PHE A 162 -9.85 -9.56 12.28
CA PHE A 162 -10.25 -10.12 13.57
C PHE A 162 -11.76 -10.04 13.82
N LEU A 163 -12.38 -8.89 13.53
CA LEU A 163 -13.80 -8.64 13.80
C LEU A 163 -14.72 -9.51 12.93
N ILE A 164 -14.38 -9.72 11.66
CA ILE A 164 -15.25 -10.47 10.74
C ILE A 164 -15.47 -11.91 11.21
N PRO A 165 -14.44 -12.73 11.50
CA PRO A 165 -14.64 -14.08 12.02
C PRO A 165 -15.49 -14.11 13.29
N VAL A 166 -15.28 -13.17 14.22
CA VAL A 166 -16.05 -13.07 15.47
C VAL A 166 -17.52 -12.76 15.19
N LEU A 167 -17.80 -11.78 14.32
CA LEU A 167 -19.16 -11.42 13.92
C LEU A 167 -19.86 -12.58 13.19
N SER A 168 -19.16 -13.27 12.30
CA SER A 168 -19.69 -14.45 11.58
C SER A 168 -19.99 -15.60 12.54
N ALA A 169 -19.11 -15.86 13.52
CA ALA A 169 -19.33 -16.88 14.53
C ALA A 169 -20.52 -16.54 15.43
N ALA A 170 -20.61 -15.30 15.91
CA ALA A 170 -21.75 -14.85 16.71
C ALA A 170 -23.07 -14.96 15.95
N ALA A 171 -23.11 -14.51 14.68
CA ALA A 171 -24.27 -14.64 13.81
C ALA A 171 -24.67 -16.11 13.59
N PHE A 172 -23.69 -16.99 13.34
CA PHE A 172 -23.96 -18.41 13.16
C PHE A 172 -24.52 -19.05 14.43
N LEU A 173 -24.01 -18.69 15.61
CA LEU A 173 -24.53 -19.17 16.89
C LEU A 173 -25.97 -18.69 17.12
N ILE A 174 -26.28 -17.42 16.83
CA ILE A 174 -27.64 -16.85 16.89
C ILE A 174 -28.59 -17.63 15.96
N ILE A 175 -28.15 -17.94 14.75
CA ILE A 175 -28.91 -18.78 13.81
C ILE A 175 -29.18 -20.15 14.41
N LEU A 176 -28.17 -20.84 14.95
CA LEU A 176 -28.33 -22.19 15.49
C LEU A 176 -29.35 -22.26 16.64
N ILE A 177 -29.38 -21.25 17.52
CA ILE A 177 -30.32 -21.19 18.65
C ILE A 177 -31.68 -20.56 18.31
N SER A 178 -31.92 -20.19 17.05
CA SER A 178 -33.13 -19.46 16.61
C SER A 178 -34.41 -20.32 16.58
N GLY A 179 -34.28 -21.64 16.69
CA GLY A 179 -35.37 -22.61 16.59
C GLY A 179 -35.83 -22.94 15.16
N LYS A 180 -35.35 -22.21 14.13
CA LYS A 180 -35.55 -22.53 12.71
C LYS A 180 -34.28 -22.26 11.88
N PRO A 181 -33.14 -22.83 12.26
CA PRO A 181 -31.83 -22.44 11.73
C PRO A 181 -31.71 -22.64 10.22
N SER A 182 -32.25 -23.72 9.65
CA SER A 182 -32.19 -23.95 8.19
C SER A 182 -32.87 -22.82 7.40
N TYR A 183 -33.98 -22.30 7.91
CA TYR A 183 -34.70 -21.18 7.31
C TYR A 183 -33.88 -19.88 7.34
N TYR A 184 -33.25 -19.56 8.48
CA TYR A 184 -32.42 -18.36 8.60
C TYR A 184 -31.13 -18.47 7.79
N ILE A 185 -30.48 -19.63 7.72
CA ILE A 185 -29.30 -19.84 6.86
C ILE A 185 -29.67 -19.58 5.41
N ARG A 186 -30.72 -20.24 4.91
CA ARG A 186 -31.16 -20.09 3.52
C ARG A 186 -31.40 -18.63 3.15
N ILE A 187 -32.18 -17.91 3.95
CA ILE A 187 -32.50 -16.51 3.68
C ILE A 187 -31.25 -15.63 3.79
N THR A 188 -30.43 -15.82 4.82
CA THR A 188 -29.19 -15.06 5.02
C THR A 188 -28.27 -15.19 3.81
N LEU A 189 -28.07 -16.41 3.29
CA LEU A 189 -27.25 -16.65 2.11
C LEU A 189 -27.84 -15.98 0.86
N ILE A 190 -29.14 -16.12 0.61
CA ILE A 190 -29.82 -15.51 -0.56
C ILE A 190 -29.71 -13.99 -0.52
N ILE A 191 -30.05 -13.36 0.61
CA ILE A 191 -30.00 -11.90 0.77
C ILE A 191 -28.56 -11.42 0.65
N SER A 192 -27.61 -12.09 1.29
CA SER A 192 -26.20 -11.67 1.25
C SER A 192 -25.61 -11.77 -0.16
N CYS A 193 -25.97 -12.81 -0.92
CA CYS A 193 -25.62 -12.93 -2.34
C CYS A 193 -26.27 -11.83 -3.19
N ALA A 194 -27.55 -11.53 -2.95
CA ALA A 194 -28.24 -10.46 -3.68
C ALA A 194 -27.56 -9.10 -3.42
N VAL A 195 -27.27 -8.78 -2.16
CA VAL A 195 -26.58 -7.54 -1.77
C VAL A 195 -25.17 -7.47 -2.37
N LEU A 196 -24.39 -8.56 -2.28
CA LEU A 196 -23.06 -8.62 -2.86
C LEU A 196 -23.14 -8.38 -4.38
N PHE A 197 -23.99 -9.13 -5.08
CA PHE A 197 -24.14 -9.01 -6.53
C PHE A 197 -24.61 -7.62 -6.94
N SER A 198 -25.60 -7.03 -6.27
CA SER A 198 -26.07 -5.67 -6.55
C SER A 198 -24.97 -4.63 -6.35
N LEU A 199 -24.17 -4.74 -5.28
CA LEU A 199 -23.04 -3.84 -5.05
C LEU A 199 -21.97 -4.01 -6.12
N SER A 200 -21.61 -5.24 -6.45
CA SER A 200 -20.62 -5.56 -7.48
C SER A 200 -21.06 -5.09 -8.87
N PHE A 201 -22.33 -5.28 -9.20
CA PHE A 201 -22.95 -4.84 -10.45
C PHE A 201 -23.02 -3.31 -10.53
N PHE A 202 -23.36 -2.64 -9.44
CA PHE A 202 -23.34 -1.17 -9.37
C PHE A 202 -21.93 -0.61 -9.60
N MET A 203 -20.91 -1.21 -8.96
CA MET A 203 -19.51 -0.82 -9.21
C MET A 203 -19.10 -1.05 -10.66
N TYR A 204 -19.53 -2.15 -11.27
CA TYR A 204 -19.27 -2.45 -12.67
C TYR A 204 -19.95 -1.47 -13.65
N ILE A 205 -21.26 -1.23 -13.49
CA ILE A 205 -22.06 -0.35 -14.37
C ILE A 205 -21.67 1.11 -14.24
N SER A 206 -21.39 1.58 -13.02
CA SER A 206 -20.94 2.96 -12.80
C SER A 206 -19.59 3.23 -13.46
N ARG A 207 -18.98 2.24 -14.15
CA ARG A 207 -17.67 2.29 -14.79
C ARG A 207 -16.61 2.83 -13.84
N ASN A 208 -16.80 2.56 -12.55
CA ASN A 208 -15.97 3.04 -11.47
C ASN A 208 -15.91 4.57 -11.37
N ALA A 209 -16.93 5.33 -11.80
CA ALA A 209 -16.92 6.80 -11.76
C ALA A 209 -16.57 7.34 -10.36
N LEU A 210 -17.05 6.69 -9.30
CA LEU A 210 -16.69 7.04 -7.92
C LEU A 210 -15.22 6.77 -7.58
N PHE A 211 -14.67 5.63 -7.99
CA PHE A 211 -13.27 5.28 -7.77
C PHE A 211 -12.34 6.13 -8.64
N ALA A 212 -12.68 6.32 -9.91
CA ALA A 212 -11.97 7.16 -10.86
C ALA A 212 -11.98 8.61 -10.41
N TYR A 213 -13.11 9.14 -9.92
CA TYR A 213 -13.19 10.49 -9.37
C TYR A 213 -12.32 10.69 -8.12
N LEU A 214 -12.39 9.75 -7.17
CA LEU A 214 -11.52 9.80 -5.99
C LEU A 214 -10.04 9.73 -6.36
N PHE A 215 -9.71 8.93 -7.37
CA PHE A 215 -8.35 8.76 -7.86
C PHE A 215 -7.86 9.98 -8.66
N GLU A 216 -8.69 10.52 -9.54
CA GLU A 216 -8.46 11.78 -10.29
C GLU A 216 -8.21 12.94 -9.33
N LYS A 217 -8.96 13.02 -8.22
CA LYS A 217 -8.74 14.04 -7.19
C LYS A 217 -7.42 13.83 -6.43
N ALA A 218 -7.02 12.58 -6.20
CA ALA A 218 -5.82 12.26 -5.43
C ALA A 218 -4.52 12.34 -6.26
N ALA A 219 -4.58 12.03 -7.54
CA ALA A 219 -3.43 11.96 -8.44
C ALA A 219 -3.80 12.37 -9.88
N PRO A 220 -4.13 13.65 -10.13
CA PRO A 220 -4.65 14.11 -11.41
C PRO A 220 -3.70 13.90 -12.59
N GLY A 221 -2.38 13.94 -12.36
CA GLY A 221 -1.37 13.75 -13.41
C GLY A 221 -1.22 12.31 -13.95
N ILE A 222 -1.69 11.31 -13.21
CA ILE A 222 -1.49 9.87 -13.54
C ILE A 222 -2.85 9.14 -13.65
N SER A 223 -3.94 9.79 -13.28
CA SER A 223 -5.29 9.21 -13.26
C SER A 223 -5.76 8.70 -14.63
N GLY A 224 -5.44 9.43 -15.70
CA GLY A 224 -5.73 9.02 -17.08
C GLY A 224 -5.04 7.72 -17.46
N VAL A 225 -3.78 7.56 -17.05
CA VAL A 225 -2.96 6.37 -17.31
C VAL A 225 -3.42 5.18 -16.47
N LEU A 226 -3.95 5.40 -15.27
CA LEU A 226 -4.39 4.33 -14.38
C LEU A 226 -5.84 3.85 -14.62
N LYS A 227 -6.61 4.57 -15.43
CA LYS A 227 -8.01 4.24 -15.73
C LYS A 227 -8.22 2.82 -16.30
N PRO A 228 -7.38 2.31 -17.22
CA PRO A 228 -7.51 0.94 -17.72
C PRO A 228 -7.29 -0.13 -16.64
N PHE A 229 -6.35 0.10 -15.71
CA PHE A 229 -6.13 -0.79 -14.57
C PHE A 229 -7.36 -0.86 -13.66
N ILE A 230 -7.94 0.30 -13.32
CA ILE A 230 -9.14 0.38 -12.46
C ILE A 230 -10.31 -0.37 -13.11
N LYS A 231 -10.50 -0.21 -14.42
CA LYS A 231 -11.54 -0.93 -15.17
C LYS A 231 -11.34 -2.45 -15.12
N LYS A 232 -10.13 -2.94 -15.41
CA LYS A 232 -9.83 -4.38 -15.35
C LYS A 232 -9.97 -4.96 -13.93
N ALA A 233 -9.49 -4.23 -12.92
CA ALA A 233 -9.63 -4.64 -11.52
C ALA A 233 -11.10 -4.77 -11.10
N ALA A 234 -11.94 -3.79 -11.44
CA ALA A 234 -13.36 -3.84 -11.13
C ALA A 234 -14.09 -4.98 -11.85
N ALA A 235 -13.78 -5.21 -13.13
CA ALA A 235 -14.33 -6.33 -13.88
C ALA A 235 -13.93 -7.68 -13.25
N ALA A 236 -12.67 -7.85 -12.86
CA ALA A 236 -12.20 -9.05 -12.19
C ALA A 236 -12.89 -9.28 -10.83
N LEU A 237 -13.08 -8.22 -10.04
CA LEU A 237 -13.82 -8.28 -8.77
C LEU A 237 -15.30 -8.63 -8.97
N PHE A 238 -15.93 -8.08 -10.02
CA PHE A 238 -17.30 -8.41 -10.39
C PHE A 238 -17.43 -9.89 -10.78
N ILE A 239 -16.55 -10.39 -11.65
CA ILE A 239 -16.53 -11.81 -12.03
C ILE A 239 -16.36 -12.70 -10.78
N ARG A 240 -15.45 -12.32 -9.87
CA ARG A 240 -15.25 -13.04 -8.61
C ARG A 240 -16.50 -13.07 -7.73
N SER A 241 -17.24 -11.95 -7.65
CA SER A 241 -18.51 -11.90 -6.93
C SER A 241 -19.56 -12.85 -7.51
N ILE A 242 -19.63 -12.96 -8.85
CA ILE A 242 -20.51 -13.91 -9.54
C ILE A 242 -20.13 -15.35 -9.14
N PHE A 243 -18.85 -15.70 -9.19
CA PHE A 243 -18.39 -17.03 -8.80
C PHE A 243 -18.75 -17.37 -7.34
N VAL A 244 -18.58 -16.43 -6.42
CA VAL A 244 -18.97 -16.61 -5.02
C VAL A 244 -20.48 -16.85 -4.89
N CYS A 245 -21.30 -16.08 -5.61
CA CYS A 245 -22.75 -16.29 -5.64
C CYS A 245 -23.15 -17.64 -6.27
N LEU A 246 -22.49 -18.06 -7.35
CA LEU A 246 -22.71 -19.35 -8.01
C LEU A 246 -22.44 -20.54 -7.08
N VAL A 247 -21.47 -20.41 -6.16
CA VAL A 247 -21.21 -21.45 -5.14
C VAL A 247 -22.18 -21.36 -3.97
N THR A 248 -22.54 -20.14 -3.55
CA THR A 248 -23.34 -19.92 -2.34
C THR A 248 -24.84 -20.20 -2.53
N ILE A 249 -25.39 -19.91 -3.72
CA ILE A 249 -26.82 -20.13 -4.02
C ILE A 249 -27.21 -21.62 -3.96
N PRO A 250 -26.46 -22.57 -4.57
CA PRO A 250 -26.72 -24.00 -4.41
C PRO A 250 -26.73 -24.44 -2.95
N VAL A 251 -25.80 -23.94 -2.12
CA VAL A 251 -25.79 -24.21 -0.67
C VAL A 251 -27.06 -23.67 -0.01
N ALA A 252 -27.53 -22.48 -0.38
CA ALA A 252 -28.80 -21.96 0.14
C ALA A 252 -30.00 -22.83 -0.27
N ILE A 253 -29.99 -23.40 -1.48
CA ILE A 253 -31.03 -24.29 -1.99
C ILE A 253 -31.06 -25.61 -1.21
N THR A 254 -29.91 -26.18 -0.83
CA THR A 254 -29.88 -27.44 -0.05
C THR A 254 -30.55 -27.28 1.31
N PHE A 255 -30.40 -26.12 1.97
CA PHE A 255 -31.14 -25.78 3.21
C PHE A 255 -32.64 -25.54 2.99
N GLY A 256 -33.14 -25.60 1.76
CA GLY A 256 -34.56 -25.64 1.41
C GLY A 256 -35.14 -27.05 1.27
N ILE A 257 -34.30 -28.09 1.28
CA ILE A 257 -34.71 -29.48 1.04
C ILE A 257 -35.19 -30.11 2.35
N LYS A 258 -36.39 -30.71 2.34
CA LYS A 258 -37.08 -31.23 3.54
C LYS A 258 -36.23 -32.17 4.43
N PRO A 259 -35.51 -33.19 3.92
CA PRO A 259 -34.64 -34.01 4.75
C PRO A 259 -33.49 -33.22 5.39
N VAL A 260 -32.91 -32.23 4.70
CA VAL A 260 -31.84 -31.37 5.23
C VAL A 260 -32.38 -30.49 6.35
N ILE A 261 -33.53 -29.86 6.13
CA ILE A 261 -34.21 -29.04 7.16
C ILE A 261 -34.45 -29.86 8.42
N ASN A 262 -35.06 -31.04 8.27
CA ASN A 262 -35.39 -31.89 9.43
C ASN A 262 -34.15 -32.36 10.19
N ALA A 263 -33.08 -32.74 9.48
CA ALA A 263 -31.84 -33.18 10.11
C ALA A 263 -31.12 -32.02 10.82
N PHE A 264 -30.94 -30.90 10.13
CA PHE A 264 -30.20 -29.76 10.64
C PHE A 264 -30.93 -29.07 11.80
N ASP A 265 -32.24 -28.84 11.67
CA ASP A 265 -33.04 -28.21 12.73
C ASP A 265 -33.08 -29.11 13.98
N ARG A 266 -33.15 -30.44 13.83
CA ARG A 266 -33.13 -31.40 14.95
C ARG A 266 -31.81 -31.37 15.73
N HIS A 267 -30.68 -31.25 15.05
CA HIS A 267 -29.34 -31.29 15.67
C HIS A 267 -28.77 -29.90 16.01
N SER A 268 -29.48 -28.83 15.67
CA SER A 268 -29.02 -27.45 15.81
C SER A 268 -28.57 -27.05 17.22
N GLY A 269 -29.31 -27.48 18.26
CA GLY A 269 -28.94 -27.20 19.64
C GLY A 269 -27.63 -27.89 20.05
N THR A 270 -27.44 -29.14 19.65
CA THR A 270 -26.19 -29.89 19.87
C THR A 270 -25.03 -29.23 19.13
N LEU A 271 -25.25 -28.81 17.87
CA LEU A 271 -24.26 -28.07 17.08
C LEU A 271 -23.90 -26.72 17.72
N ALA A 272 -24.88 -26.01 18.29
CA ALA A 272 -24.64 -24.74 18.98
C ALA A 272 -23.73 -24.92 20.20
N VAL A 273 -23.99 -25.95 21.02
CA VAL A 273 -23.16 -26.27 22.19
C VAL A 273 -21.75 -26.66 21.75
N LEU A 274 -21.62 -27.56 20.77
CA LEU A 274 -20.32 -27.97 20.24
C LEU A 274 -19.54 -26.75 19.71
N PHE A 275 -20.21 -25.88 18.95
CA PHE A 275 -19.61 -24.69 18.39
C PHE A 275 -19.18 -23.68 19.46
N ALA A 276 -19.99 -23.49 20.51
CA ALA A 276 -19.64 -22.66 21.65
C ALA A 276 -18.42 -23.20 22.41
N VAL A 277 -18.32 -24.53 22.59
CA VAL A 277 -17.15 -25.18 23.18
C VAL A 277 -15.91 -24.95 22.32
N ILE A 278 -16.02 -25.13 20.99
CA ILE A 278 -14.90 -24.88 20.07
C ILE A 278 -14.45 -23.42 20.15
N ILE A 279 -15.37 -22.46 20.13
CA ILE A 279 -15.03 -21.04 20.30
C ILE A 279 -14.32 -20.81 21.65
N GLY A 280 -14.83 -21.39 22.73
CA GLY A 280 -14.22 -21.29 24.06
C GLY A 280 -12.81 -21.86 24.13
N VAL A 281 -12.58 -23.02 23.50
CA VAL A 281 -11.27 -23.66 23.40
C VAL A 281 -10.31 -22.81 22.56
N VAL A 282 -10.74 -22.34 21.38
CA VAL A 282 -9.93 -21.45 20.53
C VAL A 282 -9.60 -20.16 21.28
N PHE A 283 -10.57 -19.56 21.97
CA PHE A 283 -10.35 -18.34 22.73
C PHE A 283 -9.41 -18.57 23.91
N SER A 284 -9.45 -19.74 24.56
CA SER A 284 -8.54 -20.13 25.64
C SER A 284 -7.11 -20.35 25.13
N LEU A 285 -6.96 -21.14 24.05
CA LEU A 285 -5.67 -21.42 23.42
C LEU A 285 -5.01 -20.16 22.88
N CYS A 286 -5.80 -19.30 22.24
CA CYS A 286 -5.32 -18.05 21.69
C CYS A 286 -5.40 -16.89 22.70
N HIS A 287 -5.80 -17.10 23.96
CA HIS A 287 -6.09 -16.00 24.91
C HIS A 287 -4.89 -15.08 25.10
N ASN A 288 -3.70 -15.65 25.27
CA ASN A 288 -2.48 -14.88 25.46
C ASN A 288 -2.08 -14.12 24.20
N GLU A 289 -2.20 -14.73 23.01
CA GLU A 289 -1.92 -14.06 21.73
C GLU A 289 -2.97 -12.99 21.41
N LEU A 290 -4.25 -13.24 21.65
CA LEU A 290 -5.34 -12.29 21.54
C LEU A 290 -5.13 -11.11 22.48
N ARG A 291 -4.77 -11.37 23.74
CA ARG A 291 -4.53 -10.32 24.73
C ARG A 291 -3.33 -9.48 24.34
N THR A 292 -2.20 -10.08 23.95
CA THR A 292 -1.01 -9.31 23.52
C THR A 292 -1.24 -8.57 22.22
N VAL A 293 -1.95 -9.15 21.25
CA VAL A 293 -2.34 -8.48 20.00
C VAL A 293 -3.33 -7.35 20.27
N ILE A 294 -4.38 -7.54 21.08
CA ILE A 294 -5.38 -6.51 21.35
C ILE A 294 -4.80 -5.42 22.25
N THR A 295 -4.17 -5.75 23.38
CA THR A 295 -3.62 -4.75 24.32
C THR A 295 -2.33 -4.11 23.81
N GLY A 296 -1.46 -4.86 23.14
CA GLY A 296 -0.27 -4.35 22.47
C GLY A 296 -0.65 -3.41 21.33
N LYS A 297 -1.57 -3.83 20.43
CA LYS A 297 -2.01 -2.99 19.30
C LYS A 297 -2.91 -1.83 19.72
N TYR A 298 -3.76 -1.94 20.75
CA TYR A 298 -4.47 -0.77 21.30
C TYR A 298 -3.53 0.24 21.95
N ARG A 299 -2.43 -0.22 22.59
CA ARG A 299 -1.37 0.70 23.02
C ARG A 299 -0.72 1.37 21.82
N THR A 300 -0.42 0.66 20.73
CA THR A 300 0.06 1.28 19.48
C THR A 300 -1.00 2.10 18.73
N PHE A 301 -2.30 1.86 18.94
CA PHE A 301 -3.40 2.67 18.39
C PHE A 301 -3.58 3.98 19.16
N ALA A 302 -3.35 3.98 20.48
CA ALA A 302 -3.38 5.18 21.34
C ALA A 302 -2.05 5.94 21.33
N VAL A 303 -0.96 5.24 21.07
CA VAL A 303 0.38 5.80 20.94
C VAL A 303 0.62 6.01 19.45
N GLN A 304 0.15 7.16 18.95
CA GLN A 304 0.59 7.76 17.71
C GLN A 304 2.09 8.10 17.85
N LYS A 305 2.96 7.08 17.81
CA LYS A 305 4.42 7.25 17.83
C LYS A 305 5.00 6.27 16.83
N THR A 306 5.42 6.86 15.71
CA THR A 306 6.82 7.18 15.37
C THR A 306 7.41 5.95 14.72
N VAL A 307 7.42 6.01 13.38
CA VAL A 307 8.53 5.56 12.52
C VAL A 307 9.60 4.85 13.34
N ASP A 308 9.69 3.53 13.22
CA ASP A 308 10.85 2.79 13.72
C ASP A 308 12.08 3.42 13.06
N ILE A 309 12.86 4.14 13.87
CA ILE A 309 14.11 4.74 13.46
C ILE A 309 15.08 3.56 13.34
N LEU A 310 15.57 3.33 12.12
CA LEU A 310 16.69 2.41 11.87
C LEU A 310 17.77 2.62 12.93
N ASN A 311 18.25 1.53 13.50
CA ASN A 311 19.22 1.56 14.59
C ASN A 311 20.45 2.37 14.13
N TRP A 312 20.82 3.41 14.90
CA TRP A 312 21.80 4.43 14.47
C TRP A 312 23.19 3.87 14.17
N ASP A 313 23.48 2.67 14.68
CA ASP A 313 24.77 2.00 14.58
C ASP A 313 24.87 0.98 13.43
N ASP A 314 23.77 0.72 12.70
CA ASP A 314 23.74 -0.21 11.56
C ASP A 314 24.08 0.56 10.26
N GLU A 315 25.37 0.67 9.90
CA GLU A 315 25.90 1.06 8.56
C GLU A 315 24.99 1.99 7.74
N ALA A 316 24.58 3.11 8.35
CA ALA A 316 23.39 3.82 7.92
C ALA A 316 23.63 4.58 6.61
N ILE A 317 22.82 4.27 5.60
CA ILE A 317 22.60 5.11 4.42
C ILE A 317 22.35 6.56 4.87
N HIS A 318 23.18 7.52 4.44
CA HIS A 318 23.02 8.93 4.83
C HIS A 318 22.16 9.67 3.81
N SER A 319 21.17 10.43 4.31
CA SER A 319 20.36 11.29 3.45
C SER A 319 20.88 12.73 3.52
N LEU A 320 21.03 13.34 2.36
CA LEU A 320 21.45 14.73 2.21
C LEU A 320 20.35 15.50 1.49
N VAL A 321 19.96 16.65 2.04
CA VAL A 321 19.07 17.60 1.38
C VAL A 321 19.83 18.90 1.11
N ILE A 322 19.96 19.26 -0.15
CA ILE A 322 20.49 20.56 -0.56
C ILE A 322 19.30 21.47 -0.84
N LYS A 323 19.15 22.50 -0.01
CA LYS A 323 18.11 23.51 -0.13
C LYS A 323 18.66 24.69 -0.92
N LEU A 324 18.20 24.83 -2.15
CA LEU A 324 18.58 25.92 -3.03
C LEU A 324 17.67 27.12 -2.80
N ARG A 325 18.26 28.24 -2.40
CA ARG A 325 17.53 29.46 -2.04
C ARG A 325 18.13 30.66 -2.75
N GLU A 326 17.31 31.64 -3.09
CA GLU A 326 17.81 32.93 -3.54
C GLU A 326 18.49 33.67 -2.37
N GLU A 327 19.64 34.29 -2.66
CA GLU A 327 20.31 35.20 -1.72
C GLU A 327 19.44 36.45 -1.49
N GLY A 328 19.24 36.85 -0.23
CA GLY A 328 18.39 37.99 0.13
C GLY A 328 16.92 37.65 0.36
N SER A 329 16.23 37.02 -0.60
CA SER A 329 14.78 36.72 -0.49
C SER A 329 14.47 35.41 0.25
N ASN A 330 15.42 34.46 0.29
CA ASN A 330 15.20 33.08 0.73
C ASN A 330 14.10 32.33 -0.06
N GLU A 331 13.72 32.80 -1.25
CA GLU A 331 12.76 32.08 -2.08
C GLU A 331 13.37 30.78 -2.65
N PRO A 332 12.56 29.72 -2.82
CA PRO A 332 13.04 28.43 -3.34
C PRO A 332 13.37 28.50 -4.83
N VAL A 333 14.54 27.97 -5.21
CA VAL A 333 14.94 27.85 -6.61
C VAL A 333 14.67 26.44 -7.11
N SER A 334 13.61 26.27 -7.92
CA SER A 334 13.18 24.98 -8.46
C SER A 334 13.82 24.63 -9.81
N ASN A 335 13.87 23.34 -10.13
CA ASN A 335 14.31 22.78 -11.42
C ASN A 335 15.79 23.02 -11.76
N ALA A 336 16.62 23.33 -10.78
CA ALA A 336 18.07 23.43 -10.93
C ALA A 336 18.71 22.06 -10.68
N LYS A 337 19.59 21.61 -11.58
CA LYS A 337 20.33 20.36 -11.40
C LYS A 337 21.53 20.61 -10.51
N ILE A 338 21.55 19.92 -9.39
CA ILE A 338 22.66 19.90 -8.44
C ILE A 338 23.44 18.60 -8.66
N VAL A 339 24.76 18.72 -8.74
CA VAL A 339 25.68 17.62 -8.98
C VAL A 339 26.60 17.46 -7.78
N ILE A 340 26.82 16.22 -7.35
CA ILE A 340 27.70 15.85 -6.26
C ILE A 340 28.74 14.86 -6.77
N TYR A 341 30.01 15.11 -6.45
CA TYR A 341 31.09 14.19 -6.73
C TYR A 341 32.02 13.96 -5.54
N GLY A 342 32.61 12.77 -5.46
CA GLY A 342 33.54 12.41 -4.36
C GLY A 342 34.84 13.21 -4.43
N ALA A 343 35.29 13.73 -3.28
CA ALA A 343 36.55 14.49 -3.21
C ALA A 343 37.82 13.60 -3.28
N ASP A 344 37.73 12.34 -2.84
CA ASP A 344 38.89 11.45 -2.63
C ASP A 344 38.97 10.24 -3.59
N THR A 345 38.24 10.24 -4.70
CA THR A 345 38.08 9.03 -5.54
C THR A 345 38.89 9.10 -6.83
N SER A 346 40.17 8.73 -6.79
CA SER A 346 41.04 8.69 -7.98
C SER A 346 40.74 7.53 -8.95
N ASN A 347 40.13 6.44 -8.46
CA ASN A 347 39.95 5.21 -9.25
C ASN A 347 38.49 4.88 -9.62
N ASN A 348 37.49 5.54 -9.02
CA ASN A 348 36.08 5.37 -9.38
C ASN A 348 35.26 6.59 -8.90
N PRO A 349 35.13 7.66 -9.71
CA PRO A 349 34.49 8.88 -9.26
C PRO A 349 32.99 8.66 -9.00
N LEU A 350 32.56 8.84 -7.75
CA LEU A 350 31.14 8.98 -7.45
C LEU A 350 30.66 10.25 -8.15
N TRP A 351 29.63 10.14 -8.98
CA TRP A 351 29.03 11.28 -9.70
C TRP A 351 27.52 11.10 -9.74
N ILE A 352 26.80 11.89 -8.94
CA ILE A 352 25.34 11.81 -8.84
C ILE A 352 24.72 13.19 -8.98
N SER A 353 23.53 13.27 -9.55
CA SER A 353 22.83 14.55 -9.72
C SER A 353 21.35 14.42 -9.41
N ALA A 354 20.76 15.48 -8.86
CA ALA A 354 19.32 15.60 -8.62
C ALA A 354 18.84 17.01 -8.95
N TYR A 355 17.62 17.13 -9.43
CA TYR A 355 16.96 18.42 -9.64
C TYR A 355 16.31 18.90 -8.34
N SER A 356 16.33 20.21 -8.12
CA SER A 356 15.61 20.84 -7.01
C SER A 356 14.10 20.84 -7.25
N ASP A 357 13.32 20.49 -6.23
CA ASP A 357 11.85 20.45 -6.33
C ASP A 357 11.20 21.84 -6.25
N ILE A 358 9.86 21.89 -6.18
CA ILE A 358 9.10 23.15 -6.04
C ILE A 358 9.44 23.95 -4.77
N ASN A 359 10.01 23.30 -3.75
CA ASN A 359 10.49 23.92 -2.53
C ASN A 359 11.99 24.22 -2.62
N GLY A 360 12.61 24.06 -3.79
CA GLY A 360 14.04 24.23 -4.00
C GLY A 360 14.88 23.17 -3.32
N ASP A 361 14.32 22.01 -2.97
CA ASP A 361 15.05 20.96 -2.26
C ASP A 361 15.52 19.89 -3.26
N ALA A 362 16.83 19.64 -3.33
CA ALA A 362 17.42 18.52 -4.05
C ALA A 362 17.90 17.47 -3.04
N ARG A 363 17.58 16.20 -3.26
CA ARG A 363 17.79 15.13 -2.26
C ARG A 363 18.72 14.06 -2.80
N PHE A 364 19.67 13.66 -1.97
CA PHE A 364 20.73 12.71 -2.28
C PHE A 364 20.84 11.65 -1.20
N ILE A 365 21.32 10.49 -1.62
CA ILE A 365 21.71 9.41 -0.73
C ILE A 365 23.20 9.19 -0.94
N LEU A 366 23.95 9.36 0.14
CA LEU A 366 25.40 9.35 0.10
C LEU A 366 25.95 8.46 1.22
N PRO A 367 27.11 7.86 1.00
CA PRO A 367 27.87 7.20 2.06
C PRO A 367 28.51 8.25 2.97
N LYS A 368 29.07 7.81 4.11
CA LYS A 368 29.91 8.65 4.93
C LYS A 368 31.13 9.10 4.12
N GLY A 369 31.42 10.40 4.09
CA GLY A 369 32.57 10.90 3.33
C GLY A 369 32.49 12.39 3.00
N SER A 370 33.51 12.84 2.26
CA SER A 370 33.66 14.22 1.78
C SER A 370 33.30 14.31 0.30
N PHE A 371 32.45 15.28 -0.02
CA PHE A 371 31.90 15.47 -1.36
C PHE A 371 31.99 16.92 -1.80
N ASN A 372 32.06 17.12 -3.10
CA ASN A 372 32.00 18.42 -3.73
C ASN A 372 30.66 18.56 -4.45
N VAL A 373 30.03 19.71 -4.30
CA VAL A 373 28.69 20.03 -4.81
C VAL A 373 28.78 21.23 -5.72
N TYR A 374 28.13 21.19 -6.87
CA TYR A 374 27.96 22.37 -7.74
C TYR A 374 26.60 22.36 -8.44
N SER A 375 26.14 23.52 -8.90
CA SER A 375 24.96 23.62 -9.78
C SER A 375 25.34 23.61 -11.26
N ASP A 376 24.62 22.83 -12.06
CA ASP A 376 24.77 22.80 -13.52
C ASP A 376 24.15 24.08 -14.12
N GLU A 377 25.02 24.97 -14.59
CA GLU A 377 24.66 26.29 -15.16
C GLU A 377 23.62 26.21 -16.28
N SER A 378 23.62 25.12 -17.05
CA SER A 378 22.69 24.93 -18.18
C SER A 378 21.22 24.76 -17.74
N THR A 379 21.01 24.46 -16.46
CA THR A 379 19.67 24.18 -15.89
C THR A 379 19.16 25.28 -14.98
N LEU A 380 19.99 26.29 -14.70
CA LEU A 380 19.60 27.41 -13.86
C LEU A 380 18.67 28.37 -14.63
N PRO A 381 17.71 29.02 -13.95
CA PRO A 381 16.95 30.12 -14.55
C PRO A 381 17.89 31.20 -15.10
N ASN A 382 17.53 31.81 -16.24
CA ASN A 382 18.42 32.68 -17.02
C ASN A 382 19.01 33.86 -16.23
N ASP A 383 18.28 34.31 -15.20
CA ASP A 383 18.61 35.40 -14.28
C ASP A 383 19.54 34.99 -13.12
N ARG A 384 19.97 33.72 -13.02
CA ARG A 384 20.71 33.20 -11.87
C ARG A 384 22.16 32.87 -12.18
N ILE A 385 23.04 33.06 -11.18
CA ILE A 385 24.46 32.70 -11.23
C ILE A 385 24.68 31.42 -10.43
N SER A 386 25.40 30.46 -11.00
CA SER A 386 25.76 29.22 -10.31
C SER A 386 26.62 29.49 -9.08
N PHE A 387 26.40 28.72 -8.01
CA PHE A 387 27.36 28.69 -6.91
C PHE A 387 28.56 27.85 -7.35
N GLY A 388 29.77 28.33 -7.06
CA GLY A 388 31.01 27.56 -7.29
C GLY A 388 31.02 26.25 -6.51
N THR A 389 32.01 25.40 -6.75
CA THR A 389 32.11 24.11 -6.06
C THR A 389 32.19 24.29 -4.54
N VAL A 390 31.24 23.69 -3.80
CA VAL A 390 31.18 23.68 -2.34
C VAL A 390 31.51 22.29 -1.81
N SER A 391 32.46 22.20 -0.90
CA SER A 391 32.76 20.94 -0.20
C SER A 391 31.83 20.73 0.99
N ILE A 392 31.29 19.53 1.12
CA ILE A 392 30.42 19.10 2.22
C ILE A 392 30.94 17.79 2.81
N ASP A 393 30.78 17.65 4.13
CA ASP A 393 31.17 16.43 4.85
C ASP A 393 29.94 15.76 5.45
N ILE A 394 29.86 14.44 5.28
CA ILE A 394 28.82 13.59 5.85
C ILE A 394 29.48 12.67 6.88
N ASN A 395 29.49 13.11 8.14
CA ASN A 395 30.26 12.47 9.21
C ASN A 395 29.39 11.74 10.25
N LYS A 396 28.06 11.91 10.21
CA LYS A 396 27.11 11.31 11.17
C LYS A 396 25.95 10.61 10.45
N PRO A 397 25.43 9.49 10.99
CA PRO A 397 24.22 8.84 10.47
C PRO A 397 23.00 9.78 10.61
N GLY A 398 22.09 9.78 9.62
CA GLY A 398 20.85 10.58 9.63
C GLY A 398 20.65 11.51 8.44
N SER A 399 19.71 12.46 8.58
CA SER A 399 19.45 13.50 7.58
C SER A 399 20.30 14.73 7.80
N SER A 400 21.19 15.01 6.85
CA SER A 400 21.95 16.26 6.77
C SER A 400 21.23 17.22 5.82
N TRP A 401 21.20 18.51 6.15
CA TRP A 401 20.75 19.54 5.20
C TRP A 401 21.76 20.66 5.09
N TYR A 402 21.99 21.10 3.85
CA TYR A 402 22.79 22.26 3.52
C TYR A 402 21.90 23.24 2.76
N THR A 403 21.98 24.52 3.12
CA THR A 403 21.30 25.57 2.36
C THR A 403 22.35 26.29 1.54
N LEU A 404 22.16 26.30 0.23
CA LEU A 404 23.04 26.95 -0.72
C LEU A 404 22.29 28.13 -1.32
N HIS A 405 22.89 29.32 -1.21
CA HIS A 405 22.31 30.54 -1.73
C HIS A 405 22.83 30.80 -3.15
N ILE A 406 21.90 31.12 -4.05
CA ILE A 406 22.16 31.49 -5.45
C ILE A 406 21.91 32.98 -5.63
N ARG A 407 22.85 33.64 -6.30
CA ARG A 407 22.76 35.08 -6.63
C ARG A 407 21.96 35.34 -7.87
N ASN A 408 21.38 36.54 -7.91
CA ASN A 408 20.75 37.09 -9.10
C ASN A 408 21.81 37.80 -9.96
N LYS A 409 21.80 37.60 -11.29
CA LYS A 409 22.70 38.28 -12.23
C LYS A 409 22.56 39.80 -12.20
N ASN A 410 21.38 40.28 -11.81
CA ASN A 410 21.04 41.70 -11.81
C ASN A 410 21.53 42.46 -10.57
N GLU A 411 22.17 41.79 -9.60
CA GLU A 411 22.76 42.44 -8.41
C GLU A 411 24.24 42.84 -8.62
N GLU A 412 24.81 42.61 -9.81
CA GLU A 412 26.14 43.12 -10.21
C GLU A 412 26.09 44.50 -10.93
N GLN A 413 24.95 45.21 -10.91
CA GLN A 413 24.82 46.57 -11.45
C GLN A 413 24.67 47.63 -10.36
#